data_AF-A0A7J3NUG1-F1
#
_entry.id   AF-A0A7J3NUG1-F1
#
_cell.length_a   1.000
_cell.length_b   1.000
_cell.length_c   1.000
_cell.angle_alpha   90.00
_cell.angle_beta   90.00
_cell.angle_gamma   90.00
#
_symmetry.space_group_name_H-M   'P 1'
#
loop_
_entity.id
_entity.type
_entity.pdbx_description
1 polymer ?
#
loop_
_entity_poly.entity_id
_entity_poly.type
_entity_poly.pdbx_seq_one_letter_code
_entity_poly.pdbx_strand_id
1 'polypeptide(L)'
;MNRKINLIFATALVILVFVASGFQVYALEEKSYKEKAELTVKIAENACLRLGNLINMTKANATAMQAIQDAGLMEDFEGNVSLYESGKGLLFEAMVKISNGDYSGAINAMIRAMETFRNAIRGIMRILAQAGIEKGGLPKAQGILVAVNRALERIDRIEKILPEGAEDIKELLNQAKSLLNVDEITQLLQQGNATGAAHRLAEANKLINEAFKALRTKAEEKMAERMNRFCEKLEKRLGEILENITEKGFNATDILKNHNMSEFRESLNQLKEGLLKGKITWKGALPQLERLQRVFEDFNRKAAVELQPKVEEGNPAIEVTVEKNTRGATVLLIVTVKNVGDAIVQFPNSAYGIIIEKKEGEQWVFAYAPISAQVIIELKPGQNGHVTITLNQLENGHYRVYVNGWSKISMAPVKATVEFSIP
;
A
#
# COMPACT_ATOMS: atom_id res chain seq x y z
N MET A 1 -59.44 -6.34 -39.19
CA MET A 1 -59.77 -6.55 -37.76
C MET A 1 -58.45 -6.77 -37.01
N ASN A 2 -57.76 -5.68 -36.63
CA ASN A 2 -56.40 -5.71 -36.08
C ASN A 2 -56.43 -6.03 -34.58
N ARG A 3 -56.35 -7.31 -34.21
CA ARG A 3 -55.97 -7.69 -32.84
C ARG A 3 -54.49 -7.36 -32.68
N LYS A 4 -54.18 -6.26 -32.00
CA LYS A 4 -52.83 -5.97 -31.52
C LYS A 4 -52.40 -7.13 -30.61
N ILE A 5 -51.50 -7.97 -31.10
CA ILE A 5 -50.90 -9.05 -30.34
C ILE A 5 -49.90 -8.38 -29.38
N ASN A 6 -50.34 -8.13 -28.14
CA ASN A 6 -49.46 -7.64 -27.08
C ASN A 6 -48.54 -8.78 -26.65
N LEU A 7 -47.43 -8.98 -27.37
CA LEU A 7 -46.44 -10.01 -27.09
C LEU A 7 -45.33 -9.45 -26.23
N ILE A 8 -45.18 -10.02 -25.03
CA ILE A 8 -44.23 -9.55 -24.01
C ILE A 8 -42.85 -10.14 -24.30
N PHE A 9 -42.01 -9.43 -25.06
CA PHE A 9 -40.61 -9.77 -25.29
C PHE A 9 -39.68 -8.91 -24.40
N ALA A 10 -39.70 -9.13 -23.08
CA ALA A 10 -38.93 -8.30 -22.13
C ALA A 10 -37.41 -8.56 -22.10
N THR A 11 -36.91 -9.65 -22.70
CA THR A 11 -35.58 -10.22 -22.39
C THR A 11 -34.45 -9.81 -23.32
N ALA A 12 -34.73 -9.37 -24.55
CA ALA A 12 -33.70 -9.23 -25.59
C ALA A 12 -32.79 -8.00 -25.48
N LEU A 13 -33.26 -6.88 -24.93
CA LEU A 13 -32.55 -5.61 -25.06
C LEU A 13 -31.53 -5.34 -23.93
N VAL A 14 -31.55 -6.13 -22.85
CA VAL A 14 -30.53 -6.06 -21.76
C VAL A 14 -29.11 -6.33 -22.31
N ILE A 15 -29.02 -7.01 -23.45
CA ILE A 15 -27.76 -7.44 -24.05
C ILE A 15 -26.97 -6.25 -24.64
N LEU A 16 -27.63 -5.13 -24.97
CA LEU A 16 -26.97 -3.92 -25.49
C LEU A 16 -26.18 -3.15 -24.42
N VAL A 17 -26.53 -3.28 -23.12
CA VAL A 17 -25.87 -2.52 -22.04
C VAL A 17 -24.51 -3.13 -21.64
N PHE A 18 -24.33 -4.44 -21.75
CA PHE A 18 -23.03 -5.10 -21.49
C PHE A 18 -22.05 -4.93 -22.66
N VAL A 19 -22.59 -4.72 -23.87
CA VAL A 19 -21.98 -4.11 -25.07
C VAL A 19 -20.87 -3.08 -24.81
N ALA A 20 -21.24 -2.05 -24.04
CA ALA A 20 -20.38 -0.91 -23.78
C ALA A 20 -19.34 -1.18 -22.67
N SER A 21 -19.54 -2.21 -21.84
CA SER A 21 -18.63 -2.54 -20.73
C SER A 21 -17.34 -3.26 -21.15
N GLY A 22 -17.26 -3.76 -22.39
CA GLY A 22 -16.00 -4.26 -22.96
C GLY A 22 -14.89 -3.19 -22.97
N PHE A 23 -15.24 -1.91 -23.05
CA PHE A 23 -14.28 -0.81 -22.91
C PHE A 23 -13.86 -0.56 -21.44
N GLN A 24 -14.64 -0.96 -20.43
CA GLN A 24 -14.28 -0.77 -19.02
C GLN A 24 -13.33 -1.84 -18.49
N VAL A 25 -13.27 -3.03 -19.09
CA VAL A 25 -12.27 -4.07 -18.71
C VAL A 25 -10.84 -3.61 -19.06
N TYR A 26 -10.68 -2.79 -20.09
CA TYR A 26 -9.41 -2.14 -20.44
C TYR A 26 -9.09 -0.91 -19.57
N ALA A 27 -10.10 -0.25 -18.98
CA ALA A 27 -9.92 0.88 -18.07
C ALA A 27 -9.54 0.49 -16.63
N LEU A 28 -9.48 -0.81 -16.33
CA LEU A 28 -8.94 -1.34 -15.07
C LEU A 28 -7.44 -1.63 -15.26
N GLU A 29 -6.60 -0.60 -15.14
CA GLU A 29 -5.14 -0.70 -15.34
C GLU A 29 -4.45 -1.66 -14.35
N GLU A 30 -5.06 -1.98 -13.21
CA GLU A 30 -4.41 -2.75 -12.13
C GLU A 30 -4.65 -4.27 -12.15
N LYS A 31 -5.50 -4.82 -13.03
CA LYS A 31 -5.83 -6.27 -13.01
C LYS A 31 -4.95 -7.10 -13.94
N SER A 32 -4.57 -8.29 -13.50
CA SER A 32 -3.83 -9.26 -14.31
C SER A 32 -4.64 -9.73 -15.53
N TYR A 33 -3.97 -10.16 -16.60
CA TYR A 33 -4.65 -10.70 -17.79
C TYR A 33 -5.56 -11.89 -17.48
N LYS A 34 -5.18 -12.71 -16.49
CA LYS A 34 -5.98 -13.83 -16.00
C LYS A 34 -7.32 -13.35 -15.44
N GLU A 35 -7.30 -12.40 -14.50
CA GLU A 35 -8.52 -11.87 -13.89
C GLU A 35 -9.41 -11.15 -14.91
N LYS A 36 -8.81 -10.45 -15.89
CA LYS A 36 -9.54 -9.84 -16.99
C LYS A 36 -10.24 -10.90 -17.85
N ALA A 37 -9.54 -11.99 -18.19
CA ALA A 37 -10.11 -13.09 -18.96
C ALA A 37 -11.27 -13.77 -18.20
N GLU A 38 -11.07 -14.13 -16.92
CA GLU A 38 -12.10 -14.75 -16.08
C GLU A 38 -13.36 -13.87 -15.96
N LEU A 39 -13.17 -12.56 -15.76
CA LEU A 39 -14.30 -11.62 -15.70
C LEU A 39 -15.04 -11.54 -17.05
N THR A 40 -14.30 -11.51 -18.16
CA THR A 40 -14.88 -11.43 -19.50
C THR A 40 -15.67 -12.70 -19.85
N VAL A 41 -15.22 -13.88 -19.40
CA VAL A 41 -15.96 -15.15 -19.60
C VAL A 41 -17.34 -15.05 -18.96
N LYS A 42 -17.39 -14.63 -17.69
CA LYS A 42 -18.66 -14.51 -16.96
C LYS A 42 -19.63 -13.56 -17.66
N ILE A 43 -19.12 -12.48 -18.26
CA ILE A 43 -19.95 -11.55 -19.05
C ILE A 43 -20.48 -12.23 -20.32
N ALA A 44 -19.61 -12.93 -21.05
CA ALA A 44 -19.96 -13.59 -22.30
C ALA A 44 -20.93 -14.79 -22.09
N GLU A 45 -20.76 -15.58 -21.03
CA GLU A 45 -21.69 -16.64 -20.62
C GLU A 45 -23.09 -16.09 -20.33
N ASN A 46 -23.16 -14.98 -19.58
CA ASN A 46 -24.43 -14.33 -19.31
C ASN A 46 -25.10 -13.79 -20.58
N ALA A 47 -24.33 -13.26 -21.53
CA ALA A 47 -24.86 -12.83 -22.82
C ALA A 47 -25.39 -14.03 -23.63
N CYS A 48 -24.65 -15.15 -23.63
CA CYS A 48 -25.05 -16.41 -24.24
C CYS A 48 -26.39 -16.91 -23.68
N LEU A 49 -26.49 -17.07 -22.36
CA LEU A 49 -27.71 -17.56 -21.69
C LEU A 49 -28.93 -16.70 -22.03
N ARG A 50 -28.78 -15.37 -22.04
CA ARG A 50 -29.88 -14.45 -22.34
C ARG A 50 -30.36 -14.54 -23.79
N LEU A 51 -29.43 -14.64 -24.75
CA LEU A 51 -29.78 -14.83 -26.15
C LEU A 51 -30.45 -16.20 -26.36
N GLY A 52 -29.94 -17.26 -25.73
CA GLY A 52 -30.59 -18.57 -25.73
C GLY A 52 -32.03 -18.51 -25.21
N ASN A 53 -32.26 -17.83 -24.10
CA ASN A 53 -33.60 -17.65 -23.54
C ASN A 53 -34.53 -16.88 -24.50
N LEU A 54 -34.04 -15.83 -25.16
CA LEU A 54 -34.81 -15.10 -26.17
C LEU A 54 -35.22 -16.02 -27.34
N ILE A 55 -34.28 -16.81 -27.87
CA ILE A 55 -34.54 -17.74 -28.96
C ILE A 55 -35.58 -18.77 -28.52
N ASN A 56 -35.41 -19.39 -27.36
CA ASN A 56 -36.32 -20.39 -26.83
C ASN A 56 -37.72 -19.83 -26.58
N MET A 57 -37.81 -18.64 -25.99
CA MET A 57 -39.10 -17.95 -25.78
C MET A 57 -39.80 -17.65 -27.11
N THR A 58 -39.04 -17.26 -28.14
CA THR A 58 -39.59 -17.01 -29.47
C THR A 58 -40.11 -18.31 -30.09
N LYS A 59 -39.30 -19.38 -30.09
CA LYS A 59 -39.67 -20.70 -30.62
C LYS A 59 -40.86 -21.33 -29.89
N ALA A 60 -40.95 -21.17 -28.57
CA ALA A 60 -42.06 -21.68 -27.77
C ALA A 60 -43.36 -20.89 -27.97
N ASN A 61 -43.30 -19.68 -28.52
CA ASN A 61 -44.47 -18.84 -28.74
C ASN A 61 -45.06 -19.11 -30.13
N ALA A 62 -46.07 -19.97 -30.20
CA ALA A 62 -46.73 -20.34 -31.46
C ALA A 62 -47.23 -19.12 -32.25
N THR A 63 -47.74 -18.08 -31.59
CA THR A 63 -48.19 -16.85 -32.25
C THR A 63 -47.02 -16.06 -32.83
N ALA A 64 -45.90 -15.96 -32.12
CA ALA A 64 -44.69 -15.32 -32.64
C ALA A 64 -44.17 -16.05 -33.88
N MET A 65 -44.05 -17.39 -33.79
CA MET A 65 -43.53 -18.23 -34.86
C MET A 65 -44.42 -18.19 -36.09
N GLN A 66 -45.75 -18.22 -35.91
CA GLN A 66 -46.69 -18.06 -37.01
C GLN A 66 -46.55 -16.69 -37.67
N ALA A 67 -46.42 -15.61 -36.89
CA ALA A 67 -46.24 -14.28 -37.46
C ALA A 67 -44.91 -14.14 -38.24
N ILE A 68 -43.81 -14.74 -37.75
CA ILE A 68 -42.52 -14.79 -38.46
C ILE A 68 -42.68 -15.59 -39.76
N GLN A 69 -43.38 -16.72 -39.72
CA GLN A 69 -43.63 -17.56 -40.88
C GLN A 69 -44.50 -16.86 -41.93
N ASP A 70 -45.60 -16.23 -41.52
CA ASP A 70 -46.52 -15.48 -42.39
C ASP A 70 -45.80 -14.29 -43.06
N ALA A 71 -44.82 -13.70 -42.38
CA ALA A 71 -43.97 -12.64 -42.91
C ALA A 71 -42.83 -13.15 -43.83
N GLY A 72 -42.66 -14.48 -43.98
CA GLY A 72 -41.58 -15.06 -44.78
C GLY A 72 -40.18 -14.93 -44.17
N LEU A 73 -40.07 -14.71 -42.86
CA LEU A 73 -38.81 -14.40 -42.16
C LEU A 73 -38.21 -15.60 -41.40
N MET A 74 -38.69 -16.82 -41.65
CA MET A 74 -38.23 -18.01 -40.92
C MET A 74 -36.77 -18.36 -41.20
N GLU A 75 -36.32 -18.25 -42.44
CA GLU A 75 -34.92 -18.50 -42.81
C GLU A 75 -33.98 -17.50 -42.13
N ASP A 76 -34.34 -16.21 -42.15
CA ASP A 76 -33.59 -15.16 -41.44
C ASP A 76 -33.52 -15.43 -39.93
N PHE A 77 -34.62 -15.93 -39.33
CA PHE A 77 -34.66 -16.26 -37.91
C PHE A 77 -33.71 -17.41 -37.58
N GLU A 78 -33.78 -18.52 -38.32
CA GLU A 78 -32.86 -19.66 -38.11
C GLU A 78 -31.40 -19.32 -38.45
N GLY A 79 -31.17 -18.39 -39.38
CA GLY A 79 -29.85 -17.80 -39.62
C GLY A 79 -29.28 -17.11 -38.36
N ASN A 80 -30.11 -16.37 -37.62
CA ASN A 80 -29.70 -15.76 -36.35
C ASN A 80 -29.53 -16.80 -35.21
N VAL A 81 -30.31 -17.89 -35.21
CA VAL A 81 -30.10 -19.02 -34.30
C VAL A 81 -28.75 -19.69 -34.58
N SER A 82 -28.36 -19.82 -35.85
CA SER A 82 -27.06 -20.34 -36.25
C SER A 82 -25.90 -19.43 -35.82
N LEU A 83 -26.09 -18.10 -35.86
CA LEU A 83 -25.13 -17.15 -35.28
C LEU A 83 -24.98 -17.34 -33.77
N TYR A 84 -26.07 -17.60 -33.03
CA TYR A 84 -26.00 -17.89 -31.60
C TYR A 84 -25.15 -19.15 -31.31
N GLU A 85 -25.36 -20.24 -32.03
CA GLU A 85 -24.55 -21.46 -31.87
C GLU A 85 -23.08 -21.24 -32.25
N SER A 86 -22.81 -20.43 -33.29
CA SER A 86 -21.44 -20.01 -33.64
C SER A 86 -20.78 -19.23 -32.50
N GLY A 87 -21.52 -18.32 -31.86
CA GLY A 87 -21.05 -17.58 -30.69
C GLY A 87 -20.76 -18.48 -29.49
N LYS A 88 -21.55 -19.54 -29.26
CA LYS A 88 -21.26 -20.57 -28.25
C LYS A 88 -19.95 -21.30 -28.53
N GLY A 89 -19.69 -21.65 -29.79
CA GLY A 89 -18.42 -22.24 -30.22
C GLY A 89 -17.22 -21.35 -29.88
N LEU A 90 -17.31 -20.05 -30.16
CA LEU A 90 -16.26 -19.08 -29.81
C LEU A 90 -16.06 -18.92 -28.29
N LEU A 91 -17.15 -18.98 -27.51
CA LEU A 91 -17.08 -18.93 -26.05
C LEU A 91 -16.37 -20.18 -25.50
N PHE A 92 -16.68 -21.36 -26.03
CA PHE A 92 -15.99 -22.60 -25.68
C PHE A 92 -14.50 -22.55 -26.05
N GLU A 93 -14.16 -22.04 -27.24
CA GLU A 93 -12.76 -21.80 -27.65
C GLU A 93 -12.03 -20.91 -26.62
N ALA A 94 -12.68 -19.85 -26.14
CA ALA A 94 -12.10 -18.98 -25.12
C ALA A 94 -11.82 -19.70 -23.80
N MET A 95 -12.73 -20.58 -23.36
CA MET A 95 -12.55 -21.39 -22.15
C MET A 95 -11.34 -22.33 -22.28
N VAL A 96 -11.19 -23.00 -23.43
CA VAL A 96 -10.03 -23.86 -23.72
C VAL A 96 -8.73 -23.06 -23.65
N LYS A 97 -8.72 -21.84 -24.22
CA LYS A 97 -7.53 -20.96 -24.16
C LYS A 97 -7.18 -20.53 -22.74
N ILE A 98 -8.17 -20.25 -21.88
CA ILE A 98 -7.94 -19.98 -20.45
C ILE A 98 -7.29 -21.17 -19.75
N SER A 99 -7.78 -22.38 -20.00
CA SER A 99 -7.18 -23.61 -19.43
C SER A 99 -5.73 -23.83 -19.88
N ASN A 100 -5.38 -23.38 -21.09
CA ASN A 100 -4.02 -23.45 -21.64
C ASN A 100 -3.13 -22.25 -21.24
N GLY A 101 -3.63 -21.31 -20.44
CA GLY A 101 -2.88 -20.09 -20.05
C GLY A 101 -2.80 -19.00 -21.13
N ASP A 102 -3.47 -19.15 -22.27
CA ASP A 102 -3.56 -18.14 -23.33
C ASP A 102 -4.69 -17.13 -23.05
N TYR A 103 -4.46 -16.27 -22.06
CA TYR A 103 -5.47 -15.27 -21.65
C TYR A 103 -5.77 -14.22 -22.72
N SER A 104 -4.77 -13.83 -23.53
CA SER A 104 -4.97 -12.86 -24.61
C SER A 104 -5.83 -13.44 -25.73
N GLY A 105 -5.50 -14.66 -26.19
CA GLY A 105 -6.30 -15.37 -27.18
C GLY A 105 -7.71 -15.69 -26.70
N ALA A 106 -7.89 -15.95 -25.40
CA ALA A 106 -9.20 -16.10 -24.78
C ALA A 106 -10.03 -14.81 -24.86
N ILE A 107 -9.45 -13.67 -24.46
CA ILE A 107 -10.13 -12.36 -24.53
C ILE A 107 -10.58 -12.05 -25.96
N ASN A 108 -9.72 -12.28 -26.96
CA ASN A 108 -10.08 -12.09 -28.37
C ASN A 108 -11.22 -13.01 -28.83
N ALA A 109 -11.22 -14.28 -28.42
CA ALA A 109 -12.31 -15.20 -28.72
C ALA A 109 -13.65 -14.75 -28.08
N MET A 110 -13.61 -14.25 -26.84
CA MET A 110 -14.79 -13.72 -26.15
C MET A 110 -15.35 -12.45 -26.80
N ILE A 111 -14.49 -11.53 -27.26
CA ILE A 111 -14.93 -10.32 -27.97
C ILE A 111 -15.71 -10.72 -29.23
N ARG A 112 -15.16 -11.66 -30.03
CA ARG A 112 -15.83 -12.19 -31.23
C ARG A 112 -17.15 -12.89 -30.88
N ALA A 113 -17.20 -13.67 -29.79
CA ALA A 113 -18.43 -14.30 -29.32
C ALA A 113 -19.50 -13.25 -28.99
N MET A 114 -19.14 -12.21 -28.22
CA MET A 114 -20.06 -11.12 -27.85
C MET A 114 -20.54 -10.30 -29.05
N GLU A 115 -19.68 -10.07 -30.05
CA GLU A 115 -20.08 -9.44 -31.32
C GLU A 115 -21.09 -10.29 -32.08
N THR A 116 -20.83 -11.61 -32.15
CA THR A 116 -21.72 -12.57 -32.81
C THR A 116 -23.08 -12.61 -32.11
N PHE A 117 -23.10 -12.70 -30.78
CA PHE A 117 -24.34 -12.63 -29.99
C PHE A 117 -25.09 -11.31 -30.24
N ARG A 118 -24.39 -10.17 -30.21
CA ARG A 118 -24.97 -8.85 -30.46
C ARG A 118 -25.64 -8.78 -31.84
N ASN A 119 -25.01 -9.35 -32.86
CA ASN A 119 -25.56 -9.39 -34.21
C ASN A 119 -26.81 -10.27 -34.28
N ALA A 120 -26.77 -11.47 -33.69
CA ALA A 120 -27.92 -12.38 -33.62
C ALA A 120 -29.13 -11.70 -32.96
N ILE A 121 -28.93 -10.98 -31.85
CA ILE A 121 -30.01 -10.28 -31.14
C ILE A 121 -30.61 -9.17 -31.98
N ARG A 122 -29.77 -8.36 -32.63
CA ARG A 122 -30.24 -7.28 -33.51
C ARG A 122 -31.05 -7.85 -34.67
N GLY A 123 -30.62 -8.97 -35.25
CA GLY A 123 -31.35 -9.66 -36.30
C GLY A 123 -32.71 -10.16 -35.80
N ILE A 124 -32.75 -10.90 -34.69
CA ILE A 124 -34.01 -11.38 -34.09
C ILE A 124 -34.96 -10.22 -33.77
N MET A 125 -34.46 -9.14 -33.16
CA MET A 125 -35.28 -7.96 -32.85
C MET A 125 -35.85 -7.28 -34.10
N ARG A 126 -35.08 -7.25 -35.20
CA ARG A 126 -35.55 -6.70 -36.48
C ARG A 126 -36.64 -7.59 -37.08
N ILE A 127 -36.43 -8.91 -37.06
CA ILE A 127 -37.39 -9.90 -37.56
C ILE A 127 -38.71 -9.81 -36.81
N LEU A 128 -38.68 -9.80 -35.48
CA LEU A 128 -39.89 -9.66 -34.67
C LEU A 128 -40.64 -8.36 -35.01
N ALA A 129 -39.92 -7.24 -35.15
CA ALA A 129 -40.55 -5.97 -35.52
C ALA A 129 -41.18 -6.01 -36.92
N GLN A 130 -40.50 -6.62 -37.91
CA GLN A 130 -41.01 -6.79 -39.28
C GLN A 130 -42.23 -7.74 -39.33
N ALA A 131 -42.28 -8.75 -38.46
CA ALA A 131 -43.43 -9.63 -38.27
C ALA A 131 -44.61 -8.96 -37.56
N GLY A 132 -44.57 -7.64 -37.32
CA GLY A 132 -45.65 -6.89 -36.65
C GLY A 132 -45.76 -7.17 -35.15
N ILE A 133 -44.75 -7.79 -34.54
CA ILE A 133 -44.70 -8.03 -33.11
C ILE A 133 -44.17 -6.75 -32.46
N GLU A 134 -45.10 -5.89 -32.02
CA GLU A 134 -44.77 -4.63 -31.36
C GLU A 134 -44.03 -4.85 -30.03
N LYS A 135 -43.12 -3.92 -29.71
CA LYS A 135 -42.39 -3.87 -28.45
C LYS A 135 -43.30 -3.45 -27.28
N GLY A 136 -44.26 -4.28 -26.88
CA GLY A 136 -45.13 -3.99 -25.74
C GLY A 136 -44.36 -3.90 -24.40
N GLY A 137 -44.55 -2.83 -23.61
CA GLY A 137 -44.09 -2.68 -22.20
C GLY A 137 -42.58 -2.74 -21.91
N LEU A 138 -41.78 -2.99 -22.94
CA LEU A 138 -40.36 -3.36 -22.92
C LEU A 138 -39.41 -2.46 -22.11
N PRO A 139 -39.50 -1.12 -22.15
CA PRO A 139 -38.55 -0.26 -21.45
C PRO A 139 -38.61 -0.41 -19.93
N LYS A 140 -39.81 -0.60 -19.37
CA LYS A 140 -40.00 -0.72 -17.91
C LYS A 140 -39.53 -2.07 -17.38
N ALA A 141 -39.88 -3.16 -18.07
CA ALA A 141 -39.45 -4.51 -17.70
C ALA A 141 -37.92 -4.67 -17.78
N GLN A 142 -37.30 -4.07 -18.80
CA GLN A 142 -35.84 -4.04 -18.96
C GLN A 142 -35.14 -3.27 -17.85
N GLY A 143 -35.65 -2.08 -17.50
CA GLY A 143 -35.09 -1.28 -16.41
C GLY A 143 -35.07 -2.04 -15.08
N ILE A 144 -36.13 -2.80 -14.80
CA ILE A 144 -36.24 -3.62 -13.58
C ILE A 144 -35.22 -4.75 -13.59
N LEU A 145 -35.11 -5.54 -14.66
CA LEU A 145 -34.14 -6.65 -14.73
C LEU A 145 -32.69 -6.15 -14.64
N VAL A 146 -32.37 -5.01 -15.26
CA VAL A 146 -31.04 -4.38 -15.12
C VAL A 146 -30.78 -3.99 -13.67
N ALA A 147 -31.76 -3.38 -13.00
CA ALA A 147 -31.63 -2.98 -11.60
C ALA A 147 -31.52 -4.18 -10.65
N VAL A 148 -32.22 -5.29 -10.92
CA VAL A 148 -32.09 -6.56 -10.18
C VAL A 148 -30.68 -7.11 -10.26
N ASN A 149 -30.11 -7.22 -11.47
CA ASN A 149 -28.74 -7.71 -11.65
C ASN A 149 -27.72 -6.80 -10.93
N ARG A 150 -27.87 -5.48 -11.03
CA ARG A 150 -27.02 -4.53 -10.29
C ARG A 150 -27.13 -4.70 -8.76
N ALA A 151 -28.33 -4.99 -8.27
CA ALA A 151 -28.55 -5.24 -6.85
C ALA A 151 -27.89 -6.56 -6.40
N LEU A 152 -27.99 -7.63 -7.19
CA LEU A 152 -27.29 -8.90 -6.94
C LEU A 152 -25.76 -8.72 -6.94
N GLU A 153 -25.21 -8.00 -7.91
CA GLU A 153 -23.77 -7.67 -7.92
C GLU A 153 -23.35 -6.87 -6.68
N ARG A 154 -24.21 -5.98 -6.19
CA ARG A 154 -23.96 -5.25 -4.95
C ARG A 154 -23.97 -6.18 -3.74
N ILE A 155 -24.87 -7.16 -3.68
CA ILE A 155 -24.86 -8.19 -2.64
C ILE A 155 -23.55 -8.99 -2.69
N ASP A 156 -23.16 -9.50 -3.86
CA ASP A 156 -21.91 -10.25 -4.02
C ASP A 156 -20.68 -9.46 -3.52
N ARG A 157 -20.65 -8.14 -3.75
CA ARG A 157 -19.56 -7.27 -3.24
C ARG A 157 -19.57 -7.17 -1.72
N ILE A 158 -20.75 -7.09 -1.10
CA ILE A 158 -20.88 -7.01 0.36
C ILE A 158 -20.48 -8.34 1.01
N GLU A 159 -20.91 -9.47 0.45
CA GLU A 159 -20.57 -10.80 0.97
C GLU A 159 -19.07 -11.07 0.96
N LYS A 160 -18.34 -10.56 -0.04
CA LYS A 160 -16.87 -10.71 -0.12
C LYS A 160 -16.09 -9.99 0.98
N ILE A 161 -16.68 -8.97 1.59
CA ILE A 161 -16.06 -8.17 2.65
C ILE A 161 -16.69 -8.42 4.03
N LEU A 162 -17.57 -9.42 4.12
CA LEU A 162 -18.27 -9.75 5.35
C LEU A 162 -17.26 -10.31 6.37
N PRO A 163 -17.19 -9.77 7.59
CA PRO A 163 -16.34 -10.35 8.63
C PRO A 163 -16.92 -11.69 9.10
N GLU A 164 -16.06 -12.55 9.65
CA GLU A 164 -16.50 -13.77 10.36
C GLU A 164 -17.45 -13.41 11.51
N GLY A 165 -18.56 -14.14 11.66
CA GLY A 165 -19.57 -13.90 12.69
C GLY A 165 -20.59 -12.79 12.37
N ALA A 166 -20.77 -12.43 11.10
CA ALA A 166 -21.79 -11.47 10.64
C ALA A 166 -23.06 -12.13 10.07
N GLU A 167 -23.55 -13.14 10.77
CA GLU A 167 -24.68 -13.99 10.38
C GLU A 167 -25.98 -13.20 10.22
N ASP A 168 -26.18 -12.17 11.05
CA ASP A 168 -27.25 -11.18 10.95
C ASP A 168 -27.25 -10.43 9.60
N ILE A 169 -26.08 -9.97 9.16
CA ILE A 169 -25.90 -9.29 7.88
C ILE A 169 -26.11 -10.27 6.73
N LYS A 170 -25.57 -11.48 6.86
CA LYS A 170 -25.70 -12.55 5.86
C LYS A 170 -27.17 -12.95 5.65
N GLU A 171 -27.96 -13.00 6.72
CA GLU A 171 -29.38 -13.29 6.65
C GLU A 171 -30.14 -12.23 5.84
N LEU A 172 -29.90 -10.94 6.11
CA LEU A 172 -30.49 -9.83 5.34
C LEU A 172 -30.16 -9.93 3.85
N LEU A 173 -28.92 -10.28 3.51
CA LEU A 173 -28.48 -10.44 2.12
C LEU A 173 -29.14 -11.65 1.45
N ASN A 174 -29.30 -12.77 2.17
CA ASN A 174 -30.01 -13.95 1.65
C ASN A 174 -31.50 -13.67 1.41
N GLN A 175 -32.16 -12.94 2.32
CA GLN A 175 -33.54 -12.48 2.12
C GLN A 175 -33.64 -11.56 0.90
N ALA A 176 -32.69 -10.63 0.72
CA ALA A 176 -32.64 -9.79 -0.47
C ALA A 176 -32.43 -10.61 -1.76
N LYS A 177 -31.57 -11.64 -1.75
CA LYS A 177 -31.38 -12.55 -2.90
C LYS A 177 -32.66 -13.29 -3.27
N SER A 178 -33.41 -13.79 -2.29
CA SER A 178 -34.71 -14.42 -2.50
C SER A 178 -35.69 -13.47 -3.20
N LEU A 179 -35.78 -12.22 -2.74
CA LEU A 179 -36.62 -11.20 -3.40
C LEU A 179 -36.15 -10.88 -4.82
N LEU A 180 -34.85 -10.98 -5.10
CA LEU A 180 -34.21 -10.73 -6.39
C LEU A 180 -34.14 -11.97 -7.30
N ASN A 181 -34.87 -13.05 -7.00
CA ASN A 181 -34.93 -14.24 -7.85
C ASN A 181 -35.30 -13.84 -9.30
N VAL A 182 -34.35 -14.03 -10.22
CA VAL A 182 -34.46 -13.56 -11.61
C VAL A 182 -35.59 -14.27 -12.35
N ASP A 183 -35.83 -15.55 -12.07
CA ASP A 183 -36.88 -16.34 -12.72
C ASP A 183 -38.26 -15.86 -12.29
N GLU A 184 -38.47 -15.68 -10.97
CA GLU A 184 -39.74 -15.19 -10.44
C GLU A 184 -40.04 -13.75 -10.89
N ILE A 185 -39.02 -12.88 -10.91
CA ILE A 185 -39.18 -11.50 -11.43
C ILE A 185 -39.48 -11.54 -12.93
N THR A 186 -38.81 -12.41 -13.69
CA THR A 186 -39.08 -12.57 -15.12
C THR A 186 -40.51 -13.05 -15.36
N GLN A 187 -41.00 -13.99 -14.57
CA GLN A 187 -42.37 -14.48 -14.62
C GLN A 187 -43.39 -13.35 -14.33
N LEU A 188 -43.15 -12.54 -13.30
CA LEU A 188 -43.99 -11.36 -13.00
C LEU A 188 -44.04 -10.39 -14.19
N LEU A 189 -42.90 -10.13 -14.83
CA LEU A 189 -42.82 -9.26 -15.99
C LEU A 189 -43.52 -9.86 -17.22
N GLN A 190 -43.40 -11.17 -17.44
CA GLN A 190 -44.11 -11.91 -18.49
C GLN A 190 -45.64 -11.90 -18.28
N GLN A 191 -46.11 -11.82 -17.04
CA GLN A 191 -47.52 -11.66 -16.70
C GLN A 191 -48.00 -10.20 -16.79
N GLY A 192 -47.12 -9.25 -17.16
CA GLY A 192 -47.43 -7.82 -17.19
C GLY A 192 -47.46 -7.17 -15.80
N ASN A 193 -47.11 -7.90 -14.73
CA ASN A 193 -47.07 -7.41 -13.35
C ASN A 193 -45.76 -6.65 -13.04
N ALA A 194 -45.53 -5.56 -13.75
CA ALA A 194 -44.36 -4.71 -13.55
C ALA A 194 -44.31 -4.07 -12.15
N THR A 195 -45.46 -3.78 -11.55
CA THR A 195 -45.56 -3.22 -10.20
C THR A 195 -45.07 -4.22 -9.15
N GLY A 196 -45.46 -5.49 -9.24
CA GLY A 196 -44.98 -6.54 -8.35
C GLY A 196 -43.47 -6.76 -8.46
N ALA A 197 -42.93 -6.77 -9.68
CA ALA A 197 -41.49 -6.84 -9.91
C ALA A 197 -40.74 -5.63 -9.32
N ALA A 198 -41.27 -4.41 -9.49
CA ALA A 198 -40.69 -3.20 -8.91
C ALA A 198 -40.74 -3.20 -7.38
N HIS A 199 -41.83 -3.71 -6.79
CA HIS A 199 -41.98 -3.82 -5.34
C HIS A 199 -40.93 -4.75 -4.72
N ARG A 200 -40.73 -5.95 -5.29
CA ARG A 200 -39.68 -6.89 -4.83
C ARG A 200 -38.29 -6.27 -4.91
N LEU A 201 -37.98 -5.57 -6.00
CA LEU A 201 -36.72 -4.85 -6.15
C LEU A 201 -36.54 -3.76 -5.08
N ALA A 202 -37.61 -3.02 -4.74
CA ALA A 202 -37.57 -1.99 -3.71
C ALA A 202 -37.33 -2.59 -2.32
N GLU A 203 -38.02 -3.69 -1.98
CA GLU A 203 -37.83 -4.40 -0.72
C GLU A 203 -36.42 -4.99 -0.59
N ALA A 204 -35.91 -5.62 -1.65
CA ALA A 204 -34.53 -6.09 -1.67
C ALA A 204 -33.52 -4.96 -1.45
N ASN A 205 -33.73 -3.80 -2.09
CA ASN A 205 -32.86 -2.65 -1.88
C ASN A 205 -32.89 -2.11 -0.44
N LYS A 206 -34.04 -2.19 0.24
CA LYS A 206 -34.16 -1.83 1.65
C LYS A 206 -33.29 -2.76 2.51
N LEU A 207 -33.42 -4.08 2.34
CA LEU A 207 -32.62 -5.07 3.07
C LEU A 207 -31.12 -4.91 2.82
N ILE A 208 -30.70 -4.66 1.56
CA ILE A 208 -29.29 -4.41 1.24
C ILE A 208 -28.77 -3.16 1.95
N ASN A 209 -29.58 -2.10 2.03
CA ASN A 209 -29.18 -0.88 2.74
C ASN A 209 -29.09 -1.10 4.26
N GLU A 210 -29.97 -1.91 4.84
CA GLU A 210 -29.91 -2.33 6.24
C GLU A 210 -28.65 -3.16 6.52
N ALA A 211 -28.34 -4.13 5.66
CA ALA A 211 -27.10 -4.92 5.72
C ALA A 211 -25.86 -4.02 5.64
N PHE A 212 -25.84 -3.04 4.74
CA PHE A 212 -24.72 -2.10 4.62
C PHE A 212 -24.56 -1.20 5.86
N LYS A 213 -25.67 -0.73 6.45
CA LYS A 213 -25.64 0.03 7.70
C LYS A 213 -25.08 -0.80 8.84
N ALA A 214 -25.55 -2.05 9.01
CA ALA A 214 -25.04 -2.96 10.02
C ALA A 214 -23.54 -3.24 9.85
N LEU A 215 -23.09 -3.47 8.61
CA LEU A 215 -21.67 -3.66 8.30
C LEU A 215 -20.85 -2.43 8.67
N ARG A 216 -21.35 -1.24 8.35
CA ARG A 216 -20.69 0.02 8.70
C ARG A 216 -20.57 0.18 10.22
N THR A 217 -21.63 -0.09 10.98
CA THR A 217 -21.61 -0.03 12.45
C THR A 217 -20.54 -0.97 13.02
N LYS A 218 -20.51 -2.24 12.59
CA LYS A 218 -19.49 -3.20 13.03
C LYS A 218 -18.06 -2.74 12.69
N ALA A 219 -17.86 -2.15 11.51
CA ALA A 219 -16.57 -1.60 11.12
C ALA A 219 -16.15 -0.40 12.00
N GLU A 220 -17.09 0.48 12.35
CA GLU A 220 -16.85 1.62 13.24
C GLU A 220 -16.50 1.15 14.67
N GLU A 221 -17.18 0.13 15.19
CA GLU A 221 -16.85 -0.51 16.48
C GLU A 221 -15.44 -1.12 16.47
N LYS A 222 -15.11 -1.92 15.46
CA LYS A 222 -13.76 -2.51 15.30
C LYS A 222 -12.67 -1.44 15.22
N MET A 223 -12.96 -0.31 14.58
CA MET A 223 -12.02 0.82 14.52
C MET A 223 -11.83 1.45 15.89
N ALA A 224 -12.90 1.67 16.65
CA ALA A 224 -12.83 2.17 18.02
C ALA A 224 -12.01 1.23 18.94
N GLU A 225 -12.23 -0.09 18.85
CA GLU A 225 -11.42 -1.10 19.57
C GLU A 225 -9.93 -1.00 19.20
N ARG A 226 -9.62 -0.84 17.91
CA ARG A 226 -8.24 -0.70 17.43
C ARG A 226 -7.59 0.58 17.98
N MET A 227 -8.32 1.68 18.03
CA MET A 227 -7.83 2.94 18.59
C MET A 227 -7.60 2.82 20.10
N ASN A 228 -8.51 2.20 20.84
CA ASN A 228 -8.31 1.96 22.27
C ASN A 228 -7.06 1.11 22.55
N ARG A 229 -6.88 0.01 21.79
CA ARG A 229 -5.66 -0.82 21.89
C ARG A 229 -4.38 -0.05 21.56
N PHE A 230 -4.45 0.92 20.65
CA PHE A 230 -3.30 1.77 20.35
C PHE A 230 -2.98 2.71 21.52
N CYS A 231 -4.00 3.32 22.15
CA CYS A 231 -3.82 4.11 23.36
C CYS A 231 -3.18 3.29 24.49
N GLU A 232 -3.67 2.07 24.73
CA GLU A 232 -3.11 1.14 25.73
C GLU A 232 -1.64 0.81 25.45
N LYS A 233 -1.26 0.63 24.17
CA LYS A 233 0.14 0.40 23.78
C LYS A 233 1.03 1.61 24.05
N LEU A 234 0.54 2.84 23.79
CA LEU A 234 1.30 4.05 24.11
C LEU A 234 1.51 4.20 25.63
N GLU A 235 0.46 3.95 26.41
CA GLU A 235 0.51 4.01 27.87
C GLU A 235 1.50 2.98 28.43
N LYS A 236 1.44 1.74 27.95
CA LYS A 236 2.37 0.69 28.33
C LYS A 236 3.83 1.07 28.04
N ARG A 237 4.11 1.54 26.81
CA ARG A 237 5.47 1.94 26.42
C ARG A 237 5.98 3.13 27.23
N LEU A 238 5.11 4.08 27.59
CA LEU A 238 5.47 5.16 28.48
C LEU A 238 5.86 4.61 29.86
N GLY A 239 5.13 3.63 30.39
CA GLY A 239 5.48 2.93 31.63
C GLY A 239 6.87 2.29 31.56
N GLU A 240 7.14 1.50 30.51
CA GLU A 240 8.43 0.83 30.29
C GLU A 240 9.61 1.83 30.22
N ILE A 241 9.41 2.99 29.57
CA ILE A 241 10.44 4.05 29.51
C ILE A 241 10.72 4.62 30.90
N LEU A 242 9.68 4.83 31.71
CA LEU A 242 9.83 5.41 33.05
C LEU A 242 10.49 4.44 34.05
N GLU A 243 10.18 3.16 33.93
CA GLU A 243 10.87 2.11 34.68
C GLU A 243 12.37 2.13 34.35
N ASN A 244 12.73 2.14 33.06
CA ASN A 244 14.13 2.21 32.62
C ASN A 244 14.85 3.50 33.07
N ILE A 245 14.17 4.65 33.04
CA ILE A 245 14.69 5.92 33.59
C ILE A 245 15.04 5.75 35.08
N THR A 246 14.14 5.14 35.84
CA THR A 246 14.28 4.94 37.28
C THR A 246 15.38 3.93 37.60
N GLU A 247 15.47 2.83 36.85
CA GLU A 247 16.54 1.82 36.97
C GLU A 247 17.93 2.41 36.71
N LYS A 248 18.02 3.42 35.83
CA LYS A 248 19.27 4.17 35.57
C LYS A 248 19.58 5.24 36.62
N GLY A 249 18.78 5.36 37.68
CA GLY A 249 19.00 6.29 38.79
C GLY A 249 18.54 7.74 38.53
N PHE A 250 17.80 7.99 37.45
CA PHE A 250 17.25 9.30 37.15
C PHE A 250 15.86 9.48 37.77
N ASN A 251 15.50 10.73 38.11
CA ASN A 251 14.16 11.03 38.60
C ASN A 251 13.15 11.10 37.44
N ALA A 252 12.35 10.05 37.27
CA ALA A 252 11.30 9.97 36.25
C ALA A 252 10.32 11.15 36.29
N THR A 253 10.03 11.69 37.48
CA THR A 253 9.10 12.83 37.63
C THR A 253 9.66 14.10 37.00
N ASP A 254 10.96 14.34 37.16
CA ASP A 254 11.62 15.52 36.60
C ASP A 254 11.67 15.43 35.07
N ILE A 255 12.01 14.25 34.53
CA ILE A 255 12.03 14.01 33.08
C ILE A 255 10.63 14.17 32.46
N LEU A 256 9.57 13.67 33.12
CA LEU A 256 8.20 13.88 32.64
C LEU A 256 7.81 15.35 32.61
N LYS A 257 8.18 16.10 33.66
CA LYS A 257 7.88 17.53 33.77
C LYS A 257 8.63 18.35 32.72
N ASN A 258 9.90 18.05 32.49
CA ASN A 258 10.74 18.74 31.50
C ASN A 258 10.27 18.53 30.06
N HIS A 259 9.47 17.48 29.80
CA HIS A 259 8.96 17.15 28.48
C HIS A 259 7.44 17.26 28.34
N ASN A 260 6.75 17.94 29.27
CA ASN A 260 5.29 18.15 29.23
C ASN A 260 4.47 16.84 29.12
N MET A 261 4.97 15.72 29.67
CA MET A 261 4.31 14.43 29.53
C MET A 261 3.05 14.28 30.40
N SER A 262 2.80 15.22 31.32
CA SER A 262 1.54 15.32 32.05
C SER A 262 0.37 15.66 31.12
N GLU A 263 0.54 16.64 30.22
CA GLU A 263 -0.48 17.01 29.23
C GLU A 263 -0.74 15.89 28.23
N PHE A 264 0.32 15.15 27.86
CA PHE A 264 0.21 13.96 27.02
C PHE A 264 -0.68 12.90 27.67
N ARG A 265 -0.45 12.59 28.95
CA ARG A 265 -1.26 11.60 29.69
C ARG A 265 -2.70 12.01 29.81
N GLU A 266 -2.95 13.29 30.11
CA GLU A 266 -4.31 13.82 30.19
C GLU A 266 -5.02 13.70 28.83
N SER A 267 -4.35 14.12 27.75
CA SER A 267 -4.90 14.03 26.39
C SER A 267 -5.17 12.59 25.97
N LEU A 268 -4.29 11.65 26.32
CA LEU A 268 -4.47 10.22 26.07
C LEU A 268 -5.68 9.67 26.82
N ASN A 269 -5.85 10.05 28.09
CA ASN A 269 -6.99 9.62 28.92
C ASN A 269 -8.32 10.21 28.43
N GLN A 270 -8.35 11.50 28.11
CA GLN A 270 -9.53 12.15 27.52
C GLN A 270 -9.95 11.46 26.22
N LEU A 271 -8.99 11.08 25.38
CA LEU A 271 -9.26 10.36 24.14
C LEU A 271 -9.80 8.95 24.41
N LYS A 272 -9.20 8.19 25.33
CA LYS A 272 -9.70 6.85 25.74
C LYS A 272 -11.12 6.93 26.26
N GLU A 273 -11.41 7.86 27.17
CA GLU A 273 -12.75 8.07 27.69
C GLU A 273 -13.73 8.50 26.61
N GLY A 274 -13.31 9.38 25.70
CA GLY A 274 -14.12 9.84 24.59
C GLY A 274 -14.51 8.72 23.63
N LEU A 275 -13.57 7.80 23.36
CA LEU A 275 -13.82 6.59 22.56
C LEU A 275 -14.75 5.62 23.28
N LEU A 276 -14.50 5.31 24.56
CA LEU A 276 -15.32 4.38 25.36
C LEU A 276 -16.76 4.87 25.54
N LYS A 277 -16.95 6.17 25.77
CA LYS A 277 -18.27 6.79 25.96
C LYS A 277 -18.97 7.12 24.62
N GLY A 278 -18.36 6.79 23.48
CA GLY A 278 -18.88 7.14 22.14
C GLY A 278 -18.99 8.65 21.88
N LYS A 279 -18.34 9.49 22.68
CA LYS A 279 -18.34 10.96 22.52
C LYS A 279 -17.45 11.40 21.34
N ILE A 280 -16.45 10.59 21.00
CA ILE A 280 -15.51 10.84 19.92
C ILE A 280 -15.65 9.70 18.91
N THR A 281 -15.95 10.05 17.65
CA THR A 281 -15.92 9.08 16.56
C THR A 281 -14.49 8.76 16.18
N TRP A 282 -14.24 7.60 15.57
CA TRP A 282 -12.91 7.23 15.09
C TRP A 282 -12.28 8.31 14.19
N LYS A 283 -13.10 8.98 13.35
CA LYS A 283 -12.63 10.09 12.49
C LYS A 283 -12.13 11.29 13.30
N GLY A 284 -12.80 11.60 14.41
CA GLY A 284 -12.37 12.68 15.32
C GLY A 284 -11.17 12.29 16.19
N ALA A 285 -11.01 10.99 16.47
CA ALA A 285 -9.91 10.45 17.26
C ALA A 285 -8.58 10.38 16.48
N LEU A 286 -8.63 10.13 15.17
CA LEU A 286 -7.43 9.88 14.36
C LEU A 286 -6.41 11.03 14.40
N PRO A 287 -6.78 12.32 14.19
CA PRO A 287 -5.82 13.41 14.26
C PRO A 287 -5.22 13.60 15.67
N GLN A 288 -6.00 13.27 16.71
CA GLN A 288 -5.53 13.33 18.10
C GLN A 288 -4.50 12.24 18.37
N LEU A 289 -4.73 11.02 17.87
CA LEU A 289 -3.77 9.92 17.94
C LEU A 289 -2.46 10.24 17.24
N GLU A 290 -2.51 10.82 16.04
CA GLU A 290 -1.31 11.22 15.30
C GLU A 290 -0.52 12.31 16.04
N ARG A 291 -1.20 13.23 16.73
CA ARG A 291 -0.56 14.22 17.59
C ARG A 291 0.09 13.55 18.79
N LEU A 292 -0.63 12.66 19.48
CA LEU A 292 -0.12 11.92 20.64
C LEU A 292 1.11 11.08 20.26
N GLN A 293 1.05 10.34 19.16
CA GLN A 293 2.18 9.55 18.67
C GLN A 293 3.42 10.42 18.43
N ARG A 294 3.28 11.58 17.77
CA ARG A 294 4.40 12.50 17.53
C ARG A 294 5.02 13.03 18.83
N VAL A 295 4.19 13.41 19.80
CA VAL A 295 4.65 13.87 21.12
C VAL A 295 5.41 12.74 21.83
N PHE A 296 4.88 11.52 21.79
CA PHE A 296 5.52 10.35 22.40
C PHE A 296 6.87 10.01 21.75
N GLU A 297 6.96 10.06 20.43
CA GLU A 297 8.20 9.80 19.68
C GLU A 297 9.28 10.86 19.97
N ASP A 298 8.89 12.14 20.03
CA ASP A 298 9.79 13.23 20.40
C ASP A 298 10.31 13.07 21.82
N PHE A 299 9.43 12.73 22.77
CA PHE A 299 9.81 12.42 24.15
C PHE A 299 10.81 11.27 24.21
N ASN A 300 10.50 10.14 23.57
CA ASN A 300 11.36 8.96 23.60
C ASN A 300 12.76 9.27 23.05
N ARG A 301 12.85 10.06 21.98
CA ARG A 301 14.14 10.52 21.43
C ARG A 301 14.91 11.39 22.42
N LYS A 302 14.26 12.37 23.05
CA LYS A 302 14.91 13.29 23.99
C LYS A 302 15.37 12.57 25.26
N ALA A 303 14.51 11.72 25.83
CA ALA A 303 14.86 10.88 26.97
C ALA A 303 16.05 9.96 26.66
N ALA A 304 16.10 9.37 25.46
CA ALA A 304 17.24 8.53 25.06
C ALA A 304 18.58 9.28 25.02
N VAL A 305 18.59 10.58 24.67
CA VAL A 305 19.80 11.43 24.70
C VAL A 305 20.19 11.75 26.14
N GLU A 306 19.22 12.14 26.97
CA GLU A 306 19.48 12.51 28.37
C GLU A 306 19.95 11.33 29.22
N LEU A 307 19.50 10.12 28.90
CA LEU A 307 19.90 8.86 29.55
C LEU A 307 21.22 8.27 29.02
N GLN A 308 21.93 8.97 28.12
CA GLN A 308 23.29 8.55 27.78
C GLN A 308 24.20 8.84 28.98
N PRO A 309 25.06 7.89 29.39
CA PRO A 309 26.01 8.14 30.46
C PRO A 309 26.87 9.35 30.07
N LYS A 310 26.87 10.39 30.90
CA LYS A 310 27.86 11.47 30.83
C LYS A 310 29.21 10.82 31.13
N VAL A 311 29.92 10.38 30.11
CA VAL A 311 31.28 9.86 30.28
C VAL A 311 32.11 11.01 30.82
N GLU A 312 32.61 10.87 32.05
CA GLU A 312 33.55 11.84 32.63
C GLU A 312 34.73 11.97 31.67
N GLU A 313 34.92 13.19 31.19
CA GLU A 313 35.94 13.50 30.22
C GLU A 313 37.28 13.59 30.97
N GLY A 314 38.12 12.57 30.78
CA GLY A 314 39.51 12.66 31.20
C GLY A 314 40.19 13.87 30.54
N ASN A 315 41.24 14.40 31.16
CA ASN A 315 42.11 15.41 30.59
C ASN A 315 42.94 14.83 29.42
N PRO A 316 42.76 15.30 28.18
CA PRO A 316 43.47 14.75 27.04
C PRO A 316 44.88 15.35 26.97
N ALA A 317 45.92 14.51 27.01
CA ALA A 317 47.32 14.95 26.98
C ALA A 317 48.20 13.97 26.19
N ILE A 318 49.12 14.49 25.37
CA ILE A 318 50.06 13.68 24.60
C ILE A 318 51.50 14.13 24.84
N GLU A 319 52.41 13.18 24.72
CA GLU A 319 53.87 13.38 24.78
C GLU A 319 54.46 12.84 23.47
N VAL A 320 55.47 13.53 22.93
CA VAL A 320 56.17 13.10 21.71
C VAL A 320 57.66 13.00 21.96
N THR A 321 58.28 11.90 21.53
CA THR A 321 59.72 11.71 21.55
C THR A 321 60.23 11.36 20.15
N VAL A 322 61.48 11.74 19.85
CA VAL A 322 62.12 11.50 18.56
C VAL A 322 63.48 10.87 18.77
N GLU A 323 63.67 9.69 18.20
CA GLU A 323 65.00 9.09 18.04
C GLU A 323 65.49 9.35 16.62
N LYS A 324 66.71 9.88 16.49
CA LYS A 324 67.30 10.25 15.20
C LYS A 324 68.51 9.37 14.90
N ASN A 325 68.53 8.77 13.72
CA ASN A 325 69.68 8.04 13.19
C ASN A 325 70.08 8.61 11.83
N THR A 326 71.36 8.94 11.64
CA THR A 326 71.85 9.60 10.42
C THR A 326 72.83 8.68 9.70
N ARG A 327 72.60 8.45 8.40
CA ARG A 327 73.46 7.64 7.53
C ARG A 327 73.68 8.37 6.21
N GLY A 328 74.83 9.04 6.07
CA GLY A 328 75.10 9.89 4.91
C GLY A 328 74.09 11.04 4.83
N ALA A 329 73.46 11.22 3.68
CA ALA A 329 72.45 12.26 3.43
C ALA A 329 71.01 11.85 3.84
N THR A 330 70.84 10.67 4.45
CA THR A 330 69.54 10.16 4.90
C THR A 330 69.43 10.23 6.42
N VAL A 331 68.34 10.83 6.90
CA VAL A 331 67.98 10.88 8.31
C VAL A 331 66.75 10.01 8.55
N LEU A 332 66.88 9.02 9.42
CA LEU A 332 65.79 8.20 9.91
C LEU A 332 65.31 8.74 11.26
N LEU A 333 64.03 9.09 11.35
CA LEU A 333 63.38 9.48 12.60
C LEU A 333 62.43 8.37 13.04
N ILE A 334 62.53 7.98 14.31
CA ILE A 334 61.51 7.15 14.97
C ILE A 334 60.76 8.09 15.92
N VAL A 335 59.55 8.48 15.52
CA VAL A 335 58.68 9.35 16.31
C VAL A 335 57.77 8.49 17.15
N THR A 336 57.78 8.64 18.47
CA THR A 336 56.83 7.99 19.37
C THR A 336 55.84 9.01 19.91
N VAL A 337 54.55 8.77 19.72
CA VAL A 337 53.44 9.55 20.26
C VAL A 337 52.79 8.75 21.38
N LYS A 338 52.77 9.28 22.59
CA LYS A 338 52.21 8.63 23.78
C LYS A 338 51.04 9.44 24.31
N ASN A 339 49.92 8.79 24.60
CA ASN A 339 48.83 9.40 25.35
C ASN A 339 49.15 9.32 26.85
N VAL A 340 49.44 10.47 27.46
CA VAL A 340 49.76 10.62 28.88
C VAL A 340 48.57 11.14 29.70
N GLY A 341 47.46 11.46 29.04
CA GLY A 341 46.20 11.84 29.67
C GLY A 341 45.32 10.63 29.99
N ASP A 342 44.15 10.91 30.57
CA ASP A 342 43.12 9.95 30.96
C ASP A 342 41.91 9.95 29.99
N ALA A 343 41.92 10.78 28.96
CA ALA A 343 40.99 10.70 27.82
C ALA A 343 41.56 9.94 26.62
N ILE A 344 40.67 9.36 25.79
CA ILE A 344 41.03 8.80 24.48
C ILE A 344 41.31 9.95 23.50
N VAL A 345 42.48 9.92 22.85
CA VAL A 345 42.89 10.91 21.85
C VAL A 345 42.77 10.30 20.45
N GLN A 346 42.13 11.05 19.55
CA GLN A 346 41.98 10.75 18.13
C GLN A 346 42.95 11.58 17.29
N PHE A 347 43.43 10.98 16.20
CA PHE A 347 44.34 11.60 15.24
C PHE A 347 43.77 11.51 13.83
N PRO A 348 44.09 12.48 12.95
CA PRO A 348 43.48 12.57 11.62
C PRO A 348 43.95 11.49 10.64
N ASN A 349 45.07 10.82 10.92
CA ASN A 349 45.66 9.83 10.02
C ASN A 349 46.50 8.79 10.77
N SER A 350 46.93 7.77 10.04
CA SER A 350 47.82 6.70 10.55
C SER A 350 49.22 7.15 10.98
N ALA A 351 49.62 8.38 10.67
CA ALA A 351 50.85 9.00 11.16
C ALA A 351 50.60 9.98 12.32
N TYR A 352 49.51 9.80 13.07
CA TYR A 352 49.20 10.57 14.28
C TYR A 352 49.16 12.10 14.07
N GLY A 353 48.89 12.58 12.85
CA GLY A 353 48.90 14.02 12.56
C GLY A 353 50.28 14.67 12.70
N ILE A 354 51.37 13.90 12.51
CA ILE A 354 52.75 14.40 12.56
C ILE A 354 53.02 15.39 11.42
N ILE A 355 53.64 16.51 11.77
CA ILE A 355 54.21 17.52 10.87
C ILE A 355 55.64 17.79 11.34
N ILE A 356 56.59 17.90 10.41
CA ILE A 356 57.96 18.31 10.67
C ILE A 356 58.13 19.73 10.14
N GLU A 357 58.70 20.59 10.97
CA GLU A 357 58.98 21.98 10.65
C GLU A 357 60.48 22.28 10.82
N LYS A 358 61.02 23.17 10.00
CA LYS A 358 62.41 23.66 10.07
C LYS A 358 62.40 25.08 10.65
N LYS A 359 63.39 25.39 11.48
CA LYS A 359 63.59 26.73 12.01
C LYS A 359 64.30 27.61 10.99
N GLU A 360 63.65 28.68 10.56
CA GLU A 360 64.19 29.69 9.65
C GLU A 360 64.11 31.06 10.34
N GLY A 361 65.25 31.52 10.86
CA GLY A 361 65.28 32.68 11.76
C GLY A 361 64.52 32.41 13.05
N GLU A 362 63.48 33.21 13.30
CA GLU A 362 62.60 33.09 14.47
C GLU A 362 61.33 32.28 14.19
N GLN A 363 61.11 31.84 12.95
CA GLN A 363 59.89 31.17 12.52
C GLN A 363 60.11 29.67 12.29
N TRP A 364 59.05 28.89 12.53
CA TRP A 364 58.99 27.48 12.16
C TRP A 364 58.21 27.35 10.86
N VAL A 365 58.86 26.82 9.84
CA VAL A 365 58.29 26.67 8.50
C VAL A 365 58.08 25.19 8.22
N PHE A 366 56.97 24.85 7.58
CA PHE A 366 56.68 23.48 7.16
C PHE A 366 57.86 22.89 6.35
N ALA A 367 58.35 21.73 6.78
CA ALA A 367 59.42 21.01 6.10
C ALA A 367 58.91 19.70 5.48
N TYR A 368 58.13 18.92 6.22
CA TYR A 368 57.67 17.61 5.77
C TYR A 368 56.44 17.12 6.53
N ALA A 369 55.58 16.32 5.90
CA ALA A 369 54.54 15.53 6.56
C ALA A 369 54.56 14.08 6.04
N PRO A 370 54.52 13.07 6.90
CA PRO A 370 54.51 11.67 6.46
C PRO A 370 53.27 11.35 5.62
N ILE A 371 53.48 10.64 4.51
CA ILE A 371 52.39 10.05 3.74
C ILE A 371 51.74 8.96 4.61
N SER A 372 50.43 9.10 4.85
CA SER A 372 49.68 8.22 5.75
C SER A 372 48.28 7.95 5.22
N ALA A 373 47.73 6.79 5.58
CA ALA A 373 46.32 6.48 5.33
C ALA A 373 45.41 7.45 6.10
N GLN A 374 44.39 7.97 5.42
CA GLN A 374 43.36 8.87 5.95
C GLN A 374 42.34 8.09 6.78
N VAL A 375 42.79 7.55 7.91
CA VAL A 375 41.99 6.79 8.87
C VAL A 375 42.19 7.40 10.26
N ILE A 376 41.10 7.59 10.99
CA ILE A 376 41.15 8.06 12.37
C ILE A 376 41.79 6.99 13.23
N ILE A 377 42.90 7.34 13.90
CA ILE A 377 43.58 6.47 14.88
C ILE A 377 43.28 6.95 16.29
N GLU A 378 43.09 6.00 17.20
CA GLU A 378 42.85 6.26 18.62
C GLU A 378 44.03 5.79 19.46
N LEU A 379 44.46 6.60 20.43
CA LEU A 379 45.31 6.19 21.53
C LEU A 379 44.52 6.26 22.83
N LYS A 380 44.35 5.12 23.50
CA LYS A 380 43.79 5.06 24.86
C LYS A 380 44.80 5.59 25.89
N PRO A 381 44.36 5.98 27.10
CA PRO A 381 45.25 6.37 28.19
C PRO A 381 46.41 5.38 28.38
N GLY A 382 47.64 5.89 28.39
CA GLY A 382 48.87 5.10 28.54
C GLY A 382 49.38 4.39 27.28
N GLN A 383 48.63 4.39 26.17
CA GLN A 383 49.08 3.79 24.91
C GLN A 383 50.06 4.70 24.16
N ASN A 384 50.92 4.07 23.35
CA ASN A 384 51.80 4.76 22.43
C ASN A 384 51.66 4.21 21.01
N GLY A 385 52.02 5.06 20.05
CA GLY A 385 52.17 4.73 18.65
C GLY A 385 53.53 5.21 18.17
N HIS A 386 54.11 4.53 17.17
CA HIS A 386 55.37 4.96 16.58
C HIS A 386 55.29 5.02 15.06
N VAL A 387 56.01 5.97 14.48
CA VAL A 387 56.11 6.16 13.03
C VAL A 387 57.58 6.31 12.68
N THR A 388 58.04 5.52 11.72
CA THR A 388 59.38 5.64 11.17
C THR A 388 59.34 6.50 9.92
N ILE A 389 60.08 7.61 9.92
CA ILE A 389 60.11 8.59 8.84
C ILE A 389 61.52 8.64 8.26
N THR A 390 61.63 8.44 6.95
CA THR A 390 62.90 8.56 6.24
C THR A 390 62.93 9.89 5.49
N LEU A 391 63.89 10.75 5.83
CA LEU A 391 64.08 12.06 5.23
C LEU A 391 65.37 12.05 4.42
N ASN A 392 65.26 12.33 3.12
CA ASN A 392 66.39 12.38 2.21
C ASN A 392 66.72 13.83 1.89
N GLN A 393 68.01 14.19 1.91
CA GLN A 393 68.50 15.50 1.46
C GLN A 393 67.95 16.69 2.26
N LEU A 394 67.74 16.52 3.57
CA LEU A 394 67.46 17.68 4.43
C LEU A 394 68.72 18.52 4.66
N GLU A 395 68.54 19.84 4.62
CA GLU A 395 69.58 20.80 4.95
C GLU A 395 69.93 20.75 6.44
N ASN A 396 71.16 21.14 6.77
CA ASN A 396 71.58 21.24 8.16
C ASN A 396 70.76 22.34 8.86
N GLY A 397 70.35 22.08 10.10
CA GLY A 397 69.51 23.03 10.83
C GLY A 397 68.75 22.43 12.01
N HIS A 398 67.94 23.28 12.65
CA HIS A 398 67.06 22.89 13.74
C HIS A 398 65.66 22.59 13.21
N TYR A 399 65.10 21.48 13.65
CA TYR A 399 63.81 20.97 13.24
C TYR A 399 62.96 20.68 14.47
N ARG A 400 61.64 20.61 14.31
CA ARG A 400 60.75 20.08 15.32
C ARG A 400 59.73 19.14 14.70
N VAL A 401 59.36 18.12 15.47
CA VAL A 401 58.18 17.30 15.21
C VAL A 401 57.03 17.91 15.99
N TYR A 402 55.95 18.20 15.28
CA TYR A 402 54.68 18.72 15.80
C TYR A 402 53.60 17.66 15.60
N VAL A 403 52.86 17.34 16.65
CA VAL A 403 51.79 16.33 16.65
C VAL A 403 50.49 17.01 17.06
N ASN A 404 49.40 16.74 16.33
CA ASN A 404 48.09 17.30 16.60
C ASN A 404 47.00 16.23 16.58
N GLY A 405 46.20 16.19 17.64
CA GLY A 405 45.04 15.33 17.80
C GLY A 405 43.90 16.04 18.54
N TRP A 406 42.84 15.32 18.86
CA TRP A 406 41.71 15.83 19.65
C TRP A 406 41.13 14.74 20.56
N SER A 407 40.48 15.12 21.66
CA SER A 407 39.77 14.16 22.50
C SER A 407 38.57 13.56 21.76
N LYS A 408 38.28 12.27 21.97
CA LYS A 408 37.18 11.58 21.29
C LYS A 408 35.79 12.13 21.65
N ILE A 409 35.63 12.72 22.84
CA ILE A 409 34.31 13.08 23.39
C ILE A 409 34.05 14.59 23.26
N SER A 410 34.95 15.45 23.73
CA SER A 410 34.75 16.92 23.63
C SER A 410 35.30 17.54 22.37
N MET A 411 36.11 16.79 21.60
CA MET A 411 36.85 17.32 20.46
C MET A 411 37.87 18.41 20.87
N ALA A 412 38.25 18.49 22.16
CA ALA A 412 39.27 19.41 22.63
C ALA A 412 40.62 19.10 21.96
N PRO A 413 41.31 20.10 21.37
CA PRO A 413 42.55 19.87 20.66
C PRO A 413 43.71 19.56 21.62
N VAL A 414 44.58 18.64 21.22
CA VAL A 414 45.81 18.29 21.97
C VAL A 414 47.01 18.34 21.05
N LYS A 415 48.09 18.95 21.54
CA LYS A 415 49.31 19.19 20.77
C LYS A 415 50.54 18.84 21.58
N ALA A 416 51.56 18.33 20.92
CA ALA A 416 52.89 18.18 21.49
C ALA A 416 53.98 18.43 20.45
N THR A 417 55.14 18.88 20.92
CA THR A 417 56.29 19.21 20.08
C THR A 417 57.57 18.70 20.68
N VAL A 418 58.50 18.25 19.84
CA VAL A 418 59.88 17.94 20.25
C VAL A 418 60.86 18.42 19.18
N GLU A 419 61.92 19.09 19.62
CA GLU A 419 62.95 19.65 18.75
C GLU A 419 64.11 18.67 18.54
N PHE A 420 64.72 18.70 17.36
CA PHE A 420 65.92 17.95 17.03
C PHE A 420 66.77 18.75 16.04
N SER A 421 68.03 18.37 15.86
CA SER A 421 68.95 19.06 14.93
C SER A 421 69.54 18.09 13.93
N ILE A 422 69.72 18.52 12.69
CA ILE A 422 70.44 17.79 11.64
C ILE A 422 71.80 18.49 11.46
N PRO A 423 72.92 17.78 11.74
CA PRO A 423 74.26 18.37 11.76
C PRO A 423 74.76 18.75 10.37
#